data_AF-A0A6I0JN76-F1
#
_entry.id   AF-A0A6I0JN76-F1
#
_cell.length_a   1.000
_cell.length_b   1.000
_cell.length_c   1.000
_cell.angle_alpha   90.00
_cell.angle_beta   90.00
_cell.angle_gamma   90.00
#
_symmetry.space_group_name_H-M   'P 1'
#
loop_
_entity.id
_entity.type
_entity.pdbx_description
1 polymer ?
#
loop_
_entity_poly.entity_id
_entity_poly.type
_entity_poly.pdbx_seq_one_letter_code
_entity_poly.pdbx_strand_id
1 'polypeptide(L)'
;MSKKALLMILDGWGLGDHGKDDVIFNTATPYWDYLMETYPHSQLQASGENVGLPDGQMGNSEVGHLNIGAGRVVYQDLVKINLSCRDNSILKNPEIVSAFSYAKENGKNVHFMGLTSDGGVHSSLDHLFKLCDIAKEYNI
;
A
#
# COMPACT_ATOMS: atom_id res chain seq x y z
N MET A 1 32.80 1.62 26.46
CA MET A 1 31.42 1.11 26.28
C MET A 1 30.90 1.55 24.92
N SER A 2 30.23 0.68 24.15
CA SER A 2 29.58 1.12 22.91
C SER A 2 28.32 1.91 23.26
N LYS A 3 28.08 3.04 22.59
CA LYS A 3 26.77 3.69 22.64
C LYS A 3 25.76 2.74 21.99
N LYS A 4 24.60 2.55 22.61
CA LYS A 4 23.51 1.71 22.10
C LYS A 4 22.40 2.60 21.57
N ALA A 5 21.76 2.16 20.49
CA ALA A 5 20.53 2.76 19.99
C ALA A 5 19.39 1.75 20.19
N LEU A 6 18.22 2.25 20.56
CA LEU A 6 17.00 1.46 20.75
C LEU A 6 15.90 2.07 19.88
N LEU A 7 15.26 1.24 19.06
CA LEU A 7 13.97 1.56 18.46
C LEU A 7 12.88 0.90 19.31
N MET A 8 11.94 1.70 19.80
CA MET A 8 10.79 1.24 20.57
C MET A 8 9.53 1.49 19.75
N ILE A 9 8.75 0.44 19.49
CA ILE A 9 7.50 0.51 18.75
C ILE A 9 6.36 0.30 19.74
N LEU A 10 5.54 1.34 19.93
CA LEU A 10 4.30 1.27 20.71
C LEU A 10 3.17 0.85 19.76
N ASP A 11 2.91 -0.46 19.69
CA ASP A 11 1.94 -1.01 18.73
C ASP A 11 0.52 -0.49 19.03
N GLY A 12 -0.16 0.03 18.01
CA GLY A 12 -1.48 0.67 18.14
C GLY A 12 -1.47 2.07 18.79
N TRP A 13 -0.31 2.71 18.98
CA TRP A 13 -0.23 4.07 19.54
C TRP A 13 -0.24 5.16 18.46
N GLY A 14 -1.42 5.72 18.20
CA GLY A 14 -1.63 6.80 17.23
C GLY A 14 -1.86 8.18 17.85
N LEU A 15 -1.87 9.21 17.01
CA LEU A 15 -2.36 10.55 17.35
C LEU A 15 -3.83 10.61 16.92
N GLY A 16 -4.75 10.59 17.89
CA GLY A 16 -6.18 10.61 17.65
C GLY A 16 -6.75 12.02 17.49
N ASP A 17 -8.08 12.11 17.48
CA ASP A 17 -8.84 13.37 17.35
C ASP A 17 -9.13 14.03 18.71
N HIS A 18 -8.60 13.47 19.80
CA HIS A 18 -8.87 13.88 21.18
C HIS A 18 -10.35 13.79 21.58
N GLY A 19 -11.11 12.93 20.89
CA GLY A 19 -12.48 12.58 21.23
C GLY A 19 -12.57 11.80 22.55
N LYS A 20 -13.79 11.54 23.01
CA LYS A 20 -14.05 10.78 24.26
C LYS A 20 -13.47 9.36 24.24
N ASP A 21 -13.39 8.76 23.06
CA ASP A 21 -12.93 7.40 22.79
C ASP A 21 -11.42 7.33 22.48
N ASP A 22 -10.74 8.48 22.39
CA ASP A 22 -9.28 8.54 22.34
C ASP A 22 -8.69 8.22 23.71
N VAL A 23 -8.48 6.94 23.98
CA VAL A 23 -7.92 6.46 25.26
C VAL A 23 -6.53 7.01 25.51
N ILE A 24 -5.72 7.24 24.46
CA ILE A 24 -4.35 7.74 24.60
C ILE A 24 -4.38 9.18 25.12
N PHE A 25 -5.25 10.03 24.55
CA PHE A 25 -5.40 11.41 24.98
C PHE A 25 -6.07 11.54 26.36
N ASN A 26 -7.09 10.73 26.64
CA ASN A 26 -7.89 10.84 27.87
C ASN A 26 -7.25 10.17 29.10
N THR A 27 -6.15 9.44 28.92
CA THR A 27 -5.43 8.79 30.03
C THR A 27 -4.19 9.59 30.37
N ALA A 28 -3.85 9.69 31.67
CA ALA A 28 -2.61 10.35 32.08
C ALA A 28 -1.39 9.56 31.57
N THR A 29 -0.54 10.20 30.76
CA THR A 29 0.68 9.60 30.20
C THR A 29 1.93 10.39 30.60
N PRO A 30 2.17 10.62 31.90
CA PRO A 30 3.12 11.64 32.38
C PRO A 30 4.56 11.46 31.86
N TYR A 31 4.98 10.22 31.62
CA TYR A 31 6.30 9.95 31.05
C TYR A 31 6.36 10.23 29.54
N TRP A 32 5.28 9.94 28.81
CA TRP A 32 5.17 10.28 27.39
C TRP A 32 5.09 11.80 27.20
N ASP A 33 4.27 12.47 28.01
CA ASP A 33 4.15 13.94 28.04
C ASP A 33 5.52 14.61 28.27
N TYR A 34 6.27 14.13 29.28
CA TYR A 34 7.64 14.59 29.54
C TYR A 34 8.58 14.39 28.32
N LEU A 35 8.51 13.24 27.65
CA LEU A 35 9.35 12.97 26.47
C LEU A 35 9.03 13.93 25.32
N MET A 36 7.74 14.19 25.08
CA MET A 36 7.28 15.10 24.02
C MET A 36 7.66 16.56 24.30
N GLU A 37 7.65 17.00 25.56
CA GLU A 37 8.08 18.35 25.95
C GLU A 37 9.61 18.53 25.90
N THR A 38 10.37 17.48 26.27
CA THR A 38 11.82 17.59 26.50
C THR A 38 12.67 17.27 25.27
N TYR A 39 12.22 16.36 24.39
CA TYR A 39 13.02 15.86 23.27
C TYR A 39 12.39 16.21 21.90
N PRO A 40 13.21 16.33 20.83
CA PRO A 40 12.70 16.52 19.49
C PRO A 40 11.79 15.36 19.07
N HIS A 41 10.61 15.71 18.56
CA HIS A 41 9.61 14.76 18.09
C HIS A 41 9.02 15.24 16.76
N SER A 42 8.40 14.31 16.04
CA SER A 42 7.67 14.56 14.80
C SER A 42 6.58 13.50 14.63
N GLN A 43 5.85 13.57 13.53
CA GLN A 43 4.76 12.66 13.18
C GLN A 43 5.04 11.98 11.85
N LEU A 44 4.56 10.75 11.68
CA LEU A 44 4.70 9.96 10.45
C LEU A 44 3.33 9.48 9.98
N GLN A 45 3.17 9.42 8.66
CA GLN A 45 2.01 8.75 8.04
C GLN A 45 2.23 7.24 8.09
N ALA A 46 1.32 6.51 8.72
CA ALA A 46 1.43 5.05 8.96
C ALA A 46 0.30 4.24 8.31
N SER A 47 -0.40 4.82 7.33
CA SER A 47 -1.55 4.23 6.65
C SER A 47 -1.60 4.65 5.17
N GLY A 48 -2.46 4.00 4.39
CA GLY A 48 -2.67 4.29 2.98
C GLY A 48 -1.42 4.13 2.11
N GLU A 49 -1.33 4.94 1.05
CA GLU A 49 -0.24 4.84 0.06
C GLU A 49 1.15 5.08 0.70
N ASN A 50 1.21 5.81 1.81
CA ASN A 50 2.46 6.10 2.54
C ASN A 50 3.16 4.84 3.09
N VAL A 51 2.41 3.74 3.28
CA VAL A 51 2.95 2.45 3.74
C VAL A 51 2.70 1.31 2.74
N GLY A 52 2.31 1.65 1.51
CA GLY A 52 2.08 0.69 0.44
C GLY A 52 0.73 -0.01 0.51
N LEU A 53 -0.26 0.61 1.17
CA LEU A 53 -1.67 0.22 1.19
C LEU A 53 -2.51 1.12 0.25
N PRO A 54 -3.72 0.69 -0.17
CA PRO A 54 -4.67 1.54 -0.87
C PRO A 54 -4.99 2.81 -0.08
N ASP A 55 -5.30 3.91 -0.79
CA ASP A 55 -5.67 5.16 -0.14
C ASP A 55 -6.87 4.97 0.81
N GLY A 56 -6.80 5.63 1.97
CA GLY A 56 -7.78 5.49 3.07
C GLY A 56 -7.71 4.17 3.85
N GLN A 57 -6.91 3.17 3.45
CA GLN A 57 -6.81 1.93 4.20
C GLN A 57 -5.92 2.10 5.45
N MET A 58 -6.46 1.68 6.60
CA MET A 58 -5.71 1.70 7.86
C MET A 58 -4.45 0.84 7.81
N GLY A 59 -3.40 1.28 8.50
CA GLY A 59 -2.20 0.48 8.72
C GLY A 59 -2.46 -0.72 9.64
N ASN A 60 -1.49 -1.62 9.70
CA ASN A 60 -1.49 -2.75 10.63
C ASN A 60 -0.05 -3.11 11.02
N SER A 61 0.11 -3.98 12.03
CA SER A 61 1.42 -4.34 12.58
C SER A 61 2.36 -4.93 11.52
N GLU A 62 1.89 -5.81 10.64
CA GLU A 62 2.74 -6.46 9.61
C GLU A 62 3.28 -5.41 8.63
N VAL A 63 2.40 -4.62 8.03
CA VAL A 63 2.78 -3.57 7.07
C VAL A 63 3.69 -2.54 7.75
N GLY A 64 3.36 -2.13 8.97
CA GLY A 64 4.15 -1.15 9.74
C GLY A 64 5.58 -1.62 10.01
N HIS A 65 5.73 -2.81 10.59
CA HIS A 65 7.06 -3.38 10.90
C HIS A 65 7.88 -3.61 9.64
N LEU A 66 7.23 -4.03 8.55
CA LEU A 66 7.91 -4.30 7.30
C LEU A 66 8.44 -3.01 6.65
N ASN A 67 7.66 -1.93 6.65
CA ASN A 67 8.11 -0.62 6.16
C ASN A 67 9.26 -0.04 7.02
N ILE A 68 9.12 -0.10 8.36
CA ILE A 68 10.15 0.36 9.31
C ILE A 68 11.47 -0.40 9.09
N GLY A 69 11.40 -1.73 9.01
CA GLY A 69 12.58 -2.57 8.81
C GLY A 69 13.19 -2.42 7.42
N ALA A 70 12.38 -2.17 6.39
CA ALA A 70 12.84 -2.03 5.01
C ALA A 70 13.42 -0.65 4.68
N GLY A 71 13.10 0.38 5.49
CA GLY A 71 13.52 1.76 5.26
C GLY A 71 12.97 2.36 3.96
N ARG A 72 11.84 1.85 3.47
CA ARG A 72 11.18 2.27 2.23
C ARG A 72 9.70 1.89 2.26
N VAL A 73 8.90 2.51 1.39
CA VAL A 73 7.52 2.08 1.14
C VAL A 73 7.52 0.67 0.55
N VAL A 74 6.86 -0.28 1.21
CA VAL A 74 6.68 -1.63 0.68
C VAL A 74 5.26 -1.81 0.18
N TYR A 75 5.11 -1.66 -1.14
CA TYR A 75 3.85 -1.84 -1.83
C TYR A 75 3.37 -3.28 -1.77
N GLN A 76 2.15 -3.46 -1.28
CA GLN A 76 1.41 -4.70 -1.45
C GLN A 76 1.04 -4.88 -2.93
N ASP A 77 0.87 -6.13 -3.37
CA ASP A 77 0.67 -6.42 -4.80
C ASP A 77 -0.54 -5.69 -5.39
N LEU A 78 -1.65 -5.60 -4.66
CA LEU A 78 -2.82 -4.82 -5.10
C LEU A 78 -2.45 -3.38 -5.43
N VAL A 79 -1.70 -2.72 -4.55
CA VAL A 79 -1.32 -1.31 -4.69
C VAL A 79 -0.28 -1.15 -5.79
N LYS A 80 0.69 -2.07 -5.85
CA LYS A 80 1.68 -2.09 -6.92
C LYS A 80 1.03 -2.19 -8.29
N ILE A 81 0.03 -3.07 -8.45
CA ILE A 81 -0.73 -3.22 -9.69
C ILE A 81 -1.60 -1.98 -9.92
N ASN A 82 -2.32 -1.46 -8.92
CA ASN A 82 -3.09 -0.22 -9.02
C ASN A 82 -2.24 0.94 -9.54
N LEU A 83 -1.05 1.13 -8.98
CA LEU A 83 -0.09 2.15 -9.41
C LEU A 83 0.31 1.95 -10.86
N SER A 84 0.65 0.71 -11.25
CA SER A 84 1.03 0.40 -12.63
C SER A 84 -0.10 0.61 -13.65
N CYS A 85 -1.35 0.40 -13.23
CA CYS A 85 -2.54 0.68 -14.02
C CYS A 85 -2.74 2.20 -14.15
N ARG A 86 -2.59 2.94 -13.04
CA ARG A 86 -2.78 4.39 -12.93
C ARG A 86 -1.77 5.17 -13.76
N ASP A 87 -0.49 4.78 -13.72
CA ASP A 87 0.60 5.45 -14.44
C ASP A 87 0.90 4.86 -15.82
N ASN A 88 0.10 3.87 -16.25
CA ASN A 88 0.26 3.10 -17.48
C ASN A 88 1.58 2.33 -17.62
N SER A 89 2.39 2.20 -16.55
CA SER A 89 3.61 1.38 -16.59
C SER A 89 3.32 -0.10 -16.77
N ILE A 90 2.10 -0.56 -16.50
CA ILE A 90 1.66 -1.94 -16.78
C ILE A 90 1.84 -2.34 -18.25
N LEU A 91 1.76 -1.38 -19.19
CA LEU A 91 1.99 -1.61 -20.63
C LEU A 91 3.45 -1.94 -20.96
N LYS A 92 4.38 -1.64 -20.06
CA LYS A 92 5.81 -1.96 -20.20
C LYS A 92 6.16 -3.29 -19.51
N ASN A 93 5.20 -3.93 -18.84
CA ASN A 93 5.45 -5.23 -18.21
C ASN A 93 5.75 -6.27 -19.29
N PRO A 94 6.88 -6.98 -19.22
CA PRO A 94 7.31 -7.88 -20.28
C PRO A 94 6.32 -9.03 -20.54
N GLU A 95 5.63 -9.50 -19.51
CA GLU A 95 4.63 -10.59 -19.65
C GLU A 95 3.34 -10.10 -20.30
N ILE A 96 2.90 -8.88 -19.96
CA ILE A 96 1.76 -8.22 -20.64
C ILE A 96 2.11 -8.01 -22.11
N VAL A 97 3.27 -7.42 -22.41
CA VAL A 97 3.72 -7.20 -23.80
C VAL A 97 3.79 -8.52 -24.56
N SER A 98 4.36 -9.56 -23.96
CA SER A 98 4.50 -10.88 -24.56
C SER A 98 3.13 -11.50 -24.89
N ALA A 99 2.21 -11.53 -23.94
CA ALA A 99 0.90 -12.16 -24.09
C ALA A 99 0.04 -11.48 -25.18
N PHE A 100 -0.05 -10.15 -25.15
CA PHE A 100 -0.84 -9.40 -26.13
C PHE A 100 -0.18 -9.38 -27.52
N SER A 101 1.15 -9.30 -27.60
CA SER A 101 1.86 -9.40 -28.91
C SER A 101 1.63 -10.77 -29.54
N TYR A 102 1.75 -11.85 -28.76
CA TYR A 102 1.50 -13.21 -29.23
C TYR A 102 0.09 -13.36 -29.81
N ALA A 103 -0.93 -12.88 -29.09
CA ALA A 103 -2.31 -12.98 -29.55
C ALA A 103 -2.55 -12.19 -30.84
N LYS A 104 -2.00 -10.97 -30.95
CA LYS A 104 -2.06 -10.15 -32.15
C LYS A 104 -1.38 -10.80 -33.36
N GLU A 105 -0.13 -11.24 -33.20
CA GLU A 105 0.69 -11.80 -34.28
C GLU A 105 0.15 -13.13 -34.81
N ASN A 106 -0.52 -13.90 -33.96
CA ASN A 106 -1.04 -15.23 -34.30
C ASN A 106 -2.56 -15.27 -34.53
N GLY A 107 -3.24 -14.11 -34.50
CA GLY A 107 -4.69 -14.01 -34.65
C GLY A 107 -5.45 -14.86 -33.63
N LYS A 108 -5.04 -14.81 -32.35
CA LYS A 108 -5.65 -15.57 -31.24
C LYS A 108 -6.48 -14.64 -30.34
N ASN A 109 -7.47 -15.22 -29.70
CA ASN A 109 -8.26 -14.53 -28.68
C ASN A 109 -7.47 -14.42 -27.37
N VAL A 110 -7.69 -13.33 -26.63
CA VAL A 110 -7.24 -13.17 -25.25
C VAL A 110 -8.40 -13.52 -24.31
N HIS A 111 -8.14 -14.35 -23.30
CA HIS A 111 -9.12 -14.76 -22.31
C HIS A 111 -8.70 -14.25 -20.93
N PHE A 112 -9.59 -13.52 -20.26
CA PHE A 112 -9.38 -13.11 -18.87
C PHE A 112 -10.14 -14.03 -17.93
N MET A 113 -9.48 -14.44 -16.85
CA MET A 113 -10.06 -15.26 -15.79
C MET A 113 -9.63 -14.70 -14.45
N GLY A 114 -10.59 -14.50 -13.56
CA GLY A 114 -10.37 -13.97 -12.23
C GLY A 114 -11.69 -13.73 -11.50
N LEU A 115 -11.60 -13.42 -10.21
CA LEU A 115 -12.76 -13.00 -9.43
C LEU A 115 -13.22 -11.61 -9.92
N THR A 116 -14.51 -11.46 -10.18
CA THR A 116 -15.11 -10.21 -10.67
C THR A 116 -15.86 -9.50 -9.55
N SER A 117 -15.11 -8.79 -8.70
CA SER A 117 -15.66 -8.00 -7.58
C SER A 117 -14.75 -6.83 -7.24
N ASP A 118 -15.30 -5.85 -6.53
CA ASP A 118 -14.62 -4.67 -5.98
C ASP A 118 -14.01 -4.89 -4.59
N GLY A 119 -14.01 -6.13 -4.09
CA GLY A 119 -13.57 -6.43 -2.72
C GLY A 119 -12.09 -6.22 -2.43
N GLY A 120 -11.21 -6.15 -3.44
CA GLY A 120 -9.78 -5.84 -3.27
C GLY A 120 -8.93 -6.92 -2.58
N VAL A 121 -9.52 -8.02 -2.10
CA VAL A 121 -8.78 -9.09 -1.41
C VAL A 121 -8.07 -10.03 -2.39
N HIS A 122 -8.78 -10.49 -3.42
CA HIS A 122 -8.27 -11.47 -4.39
C HIS A 122 -8.21 -10.93 -5.83
N SER A 123 -8.81 -9.77 -6.08
CA SER A 123 -8.93 -9.17 -7.42
C SER A 123 -9.32 -7.70 -7.32
N SER A 124 -9.23 -6.98 -8.44
CA SER A 124 -9.83 -5.66 -8.63
C SER A 124 -10.53 -5.60 -9.99
N LEU A 125 -11.76 -5.07 -10.03
CA LEU A 125 -12.47 -4.79 -11.28
C LEU A 125 -11.72 -3.79 -12.16
N ASP A 126 -11.04 -2.81 -11.56
CA ASP A 126 -10.25 -1.83 -12.30
C ASP A 126 -9.07 -2.47 -13.03
N HIS A 127 -8.50 -3.56 -12.49
CA HIS A 127 -7.45 -4.31 -13.19
C HIS A 127 -8.02 -5.02 -14.42
N LEU A 128 -9.22 -5.61 -14.30
CA LEU A 128 -9.89 -6.23 -15.44
C LEU A 128 -10.21 -5.19 -16.52
N PHE A 129 -10.75 -4.03 -16.15
CA PHE A 129 -11.01 -2.96 -17.11
C PHE A 129 -9.73 -2.47 -17.77
N LYS A 130 -8.64 -2.34 -17.02
CA LYS A 130 -7.35 -1.98 -17.59
C LYS A 130 -6.86 -3.02 -18.60
N LEU A 131 -7.04 -4.31 -18.32
CA LEU A 131 -6.69 -5.37 -19.28
C LEU A 131 -7.55 -5.29 -20.57
N CYS A 132 -8.83 -4.92 -20.47
CA CYS A 132 -9.68 -4.66 -21.63
C CYS A 132 -9.18 -3.45 -22.45
N ASP A 133 -8.74 -2.37 -21.79
CA ASP A 133 -8.16 -1.22 -22.48
C ASP A 133 -6.87 -1.60 -23.22
N ILE A 134 -6.02 -2.44 -22.61
CA ILE A 134 -4.80 -2.95 -23.25
C ILE A 134 -5.14 -3.80 -24.49
N ALA A 135 -6.18 -4.64 -24.43
CA ALA A 135 -6.64 -5.41 -25.60
C ALA A 135 -6.94 -4.48 -26.79
N LYS A 136 -7.65 -3.38 -26.51
CA LYS A 136 -7.98 -2.36 -27.51
C LYS A 136 -6.72 -1.67 -28.07
N GLU A 137 -5.74 -1.33 -27.24
CA GLU A 137 -4.46 -0.77 -27.71
C GLU A 137 -3.71 -1.70 -28.68
N TYR A 138 -3.79 -3.01 -28.43
CA TYR A 138 -3.18 -4.01 -29.30
C TYR A 138 -4.02 -4.31 -30.56
N ASN A 139 -5.26 -3.81 -30.65
CA ASN A 139 -6.26 -4.13 -31.68
C ASN A 139 -6.66 -5.62 -31.66
N ILE A 140 -6.92 -6.13 -30.45
CA ILE A 140 -7.48 -7.46 -30.20
C ILE A 140 -8.92 -7.30 -29.71
#